data_AF-A0A6D0FCN4-F1
#
_entry.id   AF-A0A6D0FCN4-F1
#
_cell.length_a   1.000
_cell.length_b   1.000
_cell.length_c   1.000
_cell.angle_alpha   90.00
_cell.angle_beta   90.00
_cell.angle_gamma   90.00
#
_symmetry.space_group_name_H-M   'P 1'
#
loop_
_entity.id
_entity.type
_entity.pdbx_description
1 polymer ?
#
loop_
_entity_poly.entity_id
_entity_poly.type
_entity_poly.pdbx_seq_one_letter_code
_entity_poly.pdbx_strand_id
1 'polypeptide(L)'
;MILSIDSNDANTAPLHKKTISSLSGAVESMMKKLEDVGVLVARILMPILFITAGWGKITAYSGTQQYMEAMGVPGFMLPLVILLEFGGGLAILFGFLTRTTALFTAGFTLLTAFLFHSNFAEGVNSLM
;
A
#
# COMPACT_ATOMS: atom_id res chain seq x y z
N MET A 1 1.00 45.09 -55.20
CA MET A 1 -0.04 44.91 -54.17
C MET A 1 0.08 43.48 -53.66
N ILE A 2 1.06 43.26 -52.78
CA ILE A 2 1.36 41.95 -52.19
C ILE A 2 0.60 41.92 -50.86
N LEU A 3 -0.39 41.02 -50.77
CA LEU A 3 -1.17 40.76 -49.56
C LEU A 3 -0.21 40.44 -48.41
N SER A 4 -0.08 41.37 -47.48
CA SER A 4 0.48 41.09 -46.15
C SER A 4 -0.52 40.18 -45.44
N ILE A 5 -0.31 38.87 -45.55
CA ILE A 5 -0.95 37.90 -44.68
C ILE A 5 -0.36 38.17 -43.29
N ASP A 6 -1.13 38.86 -42.47
CA ASP A 6 -0.87 39.05 -41.05
C ASP A 6 -0.78 37.65 -40.42
N SER A 7 0.39 37.32 -39.86
CA SER A 7 0.70 36.02 -39.24
C SER A 7 -0.15 35.68 -38.00
N ASN A 8 -1.19 36.48 -37.72
CA ASN A 8 -2.14 36.32 -36.65
C ASN A 8 -3.45 35.62 -37.10
N ASP A 9 -3.63 35.34 -38.40
CA ASP A 9 -4.82 34.64 -38.91
C ASP A 9 -4.83 33.12 -38.59
N ALA A 10 -3.70 32.57 -38.12
CA ALA A 10 -3.58 31.17 -37.69
C ALA A 10 -4.34 30.84 -36.38
N ASN A 11 -4.97 31.83 -35.74
CA ASN A 11 -5.80 31.65 -34.54
C ASN A 11 -7.28 31.32 -34.86
N THR A 12 -7.60 31.01 -36.11
CA THR A 12 -8.97 30.86 -36.66
C THR A 12 -9.59 29.46 -36.49
N ALA A 13 -9.55 28.86 -35.29
CA ALA A 13 -10.35 27.64 -35.03
C ALA A 13 -10.93 27.57 -33.60
N PRO A 14 -12.02 28.30 -33.29
CA PRO A 14 -12.75 28.17 -32.01
C PRO A 14 -13.27 26.75 -31.76
N LEU A 15 -13.49 25.97 -32.82
CA LEU A 15 -13.89 24.56 -32.76
C LEU A 15 -12.78 23.65 -32.20
N HIS A 16 -11.51 23.93 -32.53
CA HIS A 16 -10.36 23.11 -32.15
C HIS A 16 -10.10 23.19 -30.63
N LYS A 17 -10.26 24.37 -30.03
CA LYS A 17 -10.07 24.59 -28.58
C LYS A 17 -11.11 23.88 -27.72
N LYS A 18 -12.37 23.81 -28.18
CA LYS A 18 -13.47 23.15 -27.46
C LYS A 18 -13.27 21.64 -27.43
N THR A 19 -12.84 21.06 -28.55
CA THR A 19 -12.52 19.62 -28.64
C THR A 19 -11.35 19.24 -27.74
N ILE A 20 -10.26 20.03 -27.74
CA ILE A 20 -9.09 19.78 -26.90
C ILE A 20 -9.41 19.93 -25.40
N SER A 21 -10.19 20.95 -25.02
CA SER A 21 -10.60 21.15 -23.62
C SER A 21 -11.52 20.03 -23.13
N SER A 22 -12.46 19.56 -23.98
CA SER A 22 -13.32 18.42 -23.67
C SER A 22 -12.54 17.13 -23.51
N LEU A 23 -11.56 16.88 -24.39
CA LEU A 23 -10.70 15.69 -24.33
C LEU A 23 -9.82 15.72 -23.08
N SER A 24 -9.20 16.88 -22.78
CA SER A 24 -8.41 17.09 -21.56
C SER A 24 -9.23 16.83 -20.30
N GLY A 25 -10.45 17.38 -20.21
CA GLY A 25 -11.34 17.15 -19.07
C GLY A 25 -11.78 15.69 -18.93
N ALA A 26 -12.01 14.99 -20.05
CA ALA A 26 -12.31 13.55 -20.03
C ALA A 26 -11.12 12.73 -19.53
N VAL A 27 -9.90 13.03 -19.99
CA VAL A 27 -8.67 12.36 -19.55
C VAL A 27 -8.41 12.62 -18.06
N GLU A 28 -8.60 13.86 -17.61
CA GLU A 28 -8.38 14.23 -16.21
C GLU A 28 -9.38 13.53 -15.27
N SER A 29 -10.65 13.42 -15.70
CA SER A 29 -11.69 12.66 -14.99
C SER A 29 -11.38 11.17 -14.95
N MET A 30 -10.94 10.59 -16.07
CA MET A 30 -10.51 9.18 -16.13
C MET A 30 -9.33 8.93 -15.19
N MET A 31 -8.34 9.83 -15.18
CA MET A 31 -7.16 9.71 -14.33
C MET A 31 -7.53 9.75 -12.84
N LYS A 32 -8.40 10.69 -12.43
CA LYS A 32 -8.91 10.77 -11.06
C LYS A 32 -9.64 9.50 -10.63
N LYS A 33 -10.49 8.92 -11.50
CA LYS A 33 -11.16 7.65 -11.19
C LYS A 33 -10.19 6.48 -10.99
N LEU A 34 -9.13 6.42 -11.80
CA LEU A 34 -8.10 5.39 -11.66
C LEU A 34 -7.32 5.55 -10.34
N GLU A 35 -7.05 6.79 -9.94
CA GLU A 35 -6.42 7.08 -8.64
C GLU A 35 -7.32 6.63 -7.48
N ASP A 36 -8.59 7.02 -7.48
CA ASP A 36 -9.54 6.65 -6.42
C ASP A 36 -9.71 5.12 -6.31
N VAL A 37 -9.83 4.43 -7.45
CA VAL A 37 -9.92 2.96 -7.49
C VAL A 37 -8.61 2.34 -7.04
N GLY A 38 -7.46 2.87 -7.47
CA GLY A 38 -6.14 2.40 -7.08
C GLY A 38 -5.92 2.49 -5.57
N VAL A 39 -6.30 3.62 -4.95
CA VAL A 39 -6.23 3.80 -3.49
C VAL A 39 -7.17 2.84 -2.78
N LEU A 40 -8.38 2.61 -3.29
CA LEU A 40 -9.32 1.67 -2.70
C LEU A 40 -8.77 0.23 -2.73
N VAL A 41 -8.20 -0.19 -3.85
CA VAL A 41 -7.58 -1.51 -4.00
C VAL A 41 -6.38 -1.65 -3.08
N ALA A 42 -5.49 -0.64 -3.02
CA ALA A 42 -4.35 -0.65 -2.12
C ALA A 42 -4.77 -0.76 -0.65
N ARG A 43 -5.88 -0.12 -0.27
CA ARG A 43 -6.43 -0.19 1.09
C ARG A 43 -6.93 -1.57 1.50
N ILE A 44 -7.26 -2.43 0.53
CA ILE A 44 -7.69 -3.81 0.79
C ILE A 44 -6.49 -4.76 0.71
N LEU A 45 -5.67 -4.63 -0.35
CA LEU A 45 -4.55 -5.53 -0.61
C LEU A 45 -3.38 -5.36 0.37
N MET A 46 -3.12 -4.15 0.88
CA MET A 46 -2.04 -3.95 1.85
C MET A 46 -2.32 -4.64 3.19
N PRO A 47 -3.45 -4.41 3.87
CA PRO A 47 -3.70 -5.04 5.17
C PRO A 47 -3.94 -6.54 5.08
N ILE A 48 -4.37 -7.09 3.94
CA ILE A 48 -4.67 -8.52 3.83
C ILE A 48 -3.44 -9.39 4.14
N LEU A 49 -2.24 -8.93 3.77
CA LEU A 49 -0.98 -9.62 4.07
C LEU A 49 -0.74 -9.77 5.57
N PHE A 50 -1.01 -8.70 6.33
CA PHE A 50 -0.89 -8.70 7.79
C PHE A 50 -1.98 -9.54 8.46
N ILE A 51 -3.19 -9.54 7.91
CA ILE A 51 -4.29 -10.38 8.41
C ILE A 51 -3.94 -11.86 8.22
N THR A 52 -3.46 -12.25 7.04
CA THR A 52 -3.07 -13.63 6.77
C THR A 52 -1.87 -14.06 7.62
N ALA A 53 -0.87 -13.19 7.79
CA ALA A 53 0.31 -13.47 8.62
C ALA A 53 -0.07 -13.65 10.10
N GLY A 54 -0.87 -12.70 10.64
CA GLY A 54 -1.33 -12.76 12.02
C GLY A 54 -2.23 -13.98 12.28
N TRP A 55 -3.06 -14.36 11.32
CA TRP A 55 -3.85 -15.60 11.40
C TRP A 55 -2.96 -16.85 11.43
N GLY A 56 -1.91 -16.88 10.60
CA GLY A 56 -0.90 -17.95 10.63
C GLY A 56 -0.29 -18.13 12.02
N LYS A 57 0.11 -17.03 12.66
CA LYS A 57 0.66 -17.03 14.03
C LYS A 57 -0.34 -17.50 15.10
N ILE A 58 -1.64 -17.29 14.91
CA ILE A 58 -2.68 -17.84 15.79
C ILE A 58 -2.76 -19.36 15.65
N THR A 59 -2.75 -19.87 14.40
CA THR A 59 -2.85 -21.31 14.14
C THR A 59 -1.59 -22.10 14.47
N ALA A 60 -0.41 -21.47 14.34
CA ALA A 60 0.90 -22.07 14.58
C ALA A 60 1.58 -21.51 15.83
N TYR A 61 0.79 -21.10 16.85
CA TYR A 61 1.26 -20.35 18.03
C TYR A 61 2.52 -20.96 18.67
N SER A 62 2.52 -22.26 18.95
CA SER A 62 3.65 -22.93 19.60
C SER A 62 4.90 -22.95 18.72
N GLY A 63 4.75 -23.14 17.41
CA GLY A 63 5.86 -23.15 16.46
C GLY A 63 6.48 -21.76 16.29
N THR A 64 5.65 -20.74 16.16
CA THR A 64 6.11 -19.35 16.08
C THR A 64 6.75 -18.89 17.39
N GLN A 65 6.24 -19.32 18.55
CA GLN A 65 6.87 -19.01 19.84
C GLN A 65 8.28 -19.59 19.94
N GLN A 66 8.46 -20.86 19.59
CA GLN A 66 9.78 -21.51 19.58
C GLN A 66 10.73 -20.82 18.58
N TYR A 67 10.23 -20.41 17.41
CA TYR A 67 11.00 -19.68 16.43
C TYR A 67 11.45 -18.30 16.92
N MET A 68 10.56 -17.55 17.59
CA MET A 68 10.91 -16.27 18.20
C MET A 68 11.96 -16.42 19.29
N GLU A 69 11.82 -17.43 20.16
CA GLU A 69 12.78 -17.73 21.23
C GLU A 69 14.16 -18.11 20.65
N ALA A 70 14.20 -18.89 19.56
CA ALA A 70 15.43 -19.24 18.84
C ALA A 70 16.13 -18.00 18.25
N MET A 71 15.36 -16.98 17.88
CA MET A 71 15.86 -15.69 17.35
C MET A 71 16.13 -14.66 18.45
N GLY A 72 16.06 -15.06 19.74
CA GLY A 72 16.34 -14.20 20.89
C GLY A 72 15.20 -13.26 21.29
N VAL A 73 14.01 -13.42 20.72
CA VAL A 73 12.82 -12.65 21.07
C VAL A 73 11.98 -13.42 22.09
N PRO A 74 11.65 -12.86 23.26
CA PRO A 74 10.86 -13.55 24.27
C PRO A 74 9.46 -13.95 23.76
N GLY A 75 9.07 -15.21 23.97
CA GLY A 75 7.79 -15.76 23.52
C GLY A 75 6.54 -15.04 24.05
N PHE A 76 6.64 -14.33 25.19
CA PHE A 76 5.53 -13.54 25.75
C PHE A 76 5.14 -12.34 24.85
N MET A 77 5.99 -11.93 23.91
CA MET A 77 5.69 -10.86 22.97
C MET A 77 4.77 -11.32 21.84
N LEU A 78 4.61 -12.63 21.63
CA LEU A 78 3.86 -13.18 20.51
C LEU A 78 2.37 -12.74 20.47
N PRO A 79 1.61 -12.68 21.59
CA PRO A 79 0.28 -12.10 21.59
C PRO A 79 0.24 -10.62 21.16
N LEU A 80 1.24 -9.83 21.54
CA LEU A 80 1.33 -8.42 21.12
C LEU A 80 1.61 -8.31 19.63
N VAL A 81 2.47 -9.18 19.09
CA VAL A 81 2.75 -9.28 17.65
C VAL A 81 1.48 -9.68 16.89
N ILE A 82 0.76 -10.70 17.34
CA ILE A 82 -0.50 -11.12 16.73
C ILE A 82 -1.52 -9.98 16.76
N LEU A 83 -1.66 -9.28 17.89
CA LEU A 83 -2.57 -8.16 18.02
C LEU A 83 -2.21 -7.03 17.04
N LEU A 84 -0.92 -6.76 16.85
CA LEU A 84 -0.45 -5.71 15.94
C LEU A 84 -0.59 -6.11 14.47
N GLU A 85 -0.28 -7.35 14.09
CA GLU A 85 -0.43 -7.82 12.70
C GLU A 85 -1.90 -8.06 12.34
N PHE A 86 -2.59 -8.91 13.08
CA PHE A 86 -3.98 -9.28 12.81
C PHE A 86 -4.93 -8.13 13.15
N GLY A 87 -4.82 -7.60 14.36
CA GLY A 87 -5.65 -6.47 14.80
C GLY A 87 -5.32 -5.18 14.06
N GLY A 88 -4.04 -4.92 13.76
CA GLY A 88 -3.64 -3.76 12.97
C GLY A 88 -4.05 -3.86 11.50
N GLY A 89 -3.93 -5.05 10.89
CA GLY A 89 -4.45 -5.31 9.54
C GLY A 89 -5.97 -5.06 9.45
N LEU A 90 -6.73 -5.58 10.42
CA LEU A 90 -8.17 -5.33 10.51
C LEU A 90 -8.48 -3.84 10.74
N ALA A 91 -7.75 -3.15 11.62
CA ALA A 91 -7.95 -1.73 11.88
C ALA A 91 -7.70 -0.89 10.61
N ILE A 92 -6.68 -1.21 9.81
CA ILE A 92 -6.42 -0.54 8.53
C ILE A 92 -7.55 -0.82 7.53
N LEU A 93 -8.00 -2.07 7.44
CA LEU A 93 -9.08 -2.49 6.55
C LEU A 93 -10.41 -1.78 6.87
N PHE A 94 -10.80 -1.74 8.14
CA PHE A 94 -12.02 -1.05 8.59
C PHE A 94 -11.88 0.47 8.69
N GLY A 95 -10.67 1.01 8.55
CA GLY A 95 -10.44 2.45 8.60
C GLY A 95 -10.30 3.05 9.99
N PHE A 96 -10.10 2.23 11.02
CA PHE A 96 -9.92 2.68 12.39
C PHE A 96 -8.46 3.05 12.65
N LEU A 97 -8.22 4.32 13.02
CA LEU A 97 -6.88 4.84 13.39
C LEU A 97 -5.76 4.48 12.38
N THR A 98 -6.10 4.38 11.09
CA THR A 98 -5.22 3.87 10.01
C THR A 98 -3.82 4.48 10.01
N ARG A 99 -3.69 5.79 10.26
CA ARG A 99 -2.40 6.49 10.29
C ARG A 99 -1.50 6.00 11.42
N THR A 100 -2.06 5.83 12.62
CA THR A 100 -1.33 5.37 13.80
C THR A 100 -0.99 3.90 13.66
N THR A 101 -1.97 3.08 13.28
CA THR A 101 -1.79 1.64 13.07
C THR A 101 -0.73 1.37 12.00
N ALA A 102 -0.78 2.08 10.86
CA ALA A 102 0.21 1.92 9.80
C ALA A 102 1.63 2.28 10.25
N LEU A 103 1.80 3.29 11.11
CA LEU A 103 3.13 3.62 11.66
C LEU A 103 3.67 2.51 12.55
N PHE A 104 2.83 1.94 13.43
CA PHE A 104 3.22 0.82 14.27
C PHE A 104 3.53 -0.43 13.44
N THR A 105 2.67 -0.76 12.49
CA THR A 105 2.85 -1.89 11.58
C THR A 105 4.11 -1.72 10.73
N ALA A 106 4.39 -0.52 10.21
CA ALA A 106 5.61 -0.26 9.44
C ALA A 106 6.87 -0.39 10.31
N GLY A 107 6.87 0.17 11.51
CA GLY A 107 7.99 0.05 12.45
C GLY A 107 8.25 -1.41 12.83
N PHE A 108 7.18 -2.17 13.07
CA PHE A 108 7.26 -3.60 13.33
C PHE A 108 7.85 -4.37 12.14
N THR A 109 7.39 -4.11 10.91
CA THR A 109 7.92 -4.76 9.69
C THR A 109 9.42 -4.49 9.50
N LEU A 110 9.88 -3.26 9.77
CA LEU A 110 11.30 -2.94 9.68
C LEU A 110 12.12 -3.69 10.75
N LEU A 111 11.59 -3.75 11.98
CA LEU A 111 12.25 -4.47 13.06
C LEU A 111 12.36 -5.97 12.78
N THR A 112 11.27 -6.60 12.30
CA THR A 112 11.29 -8.03 11.96
C THR A 112 12.12 -8.33 10.73
N ALA A 113 12.15 -7.46 9.72
CA ALA A 113 13.05 -7.59 8.58
C ALA A 113 14.52 -7.61 9.05
N PHE A 114 14.91 -6.73 9.97
CA PHE A 114 16.28 -6.68 10.46
C PHE A 114 16.65 -7.90 11.32
N LEU A 115 15.74 -8.36 12.18
CA LEU A 115 15.99 -9.49 13.07
C LEU A 115 15.99 -10.84 12.33
N PHE A 116 15.00 -11.06 11.46
CA PHE A 116 14.73 -12.37 10.89
C PHE A 116 15.19 -12.55 9.44
N HIS A 117 15.46 -11.48 8.69
CA HIS A 117 16.00 -11.55 7.32
C HIS A 117 17.48 -11.11 7.25
N SER A 118 18.22 -11.28 8.34
CA SER A 118 19.67 -11.02 8.40
C SER A 118 20.49 -12.13 7.73
N ASN A 119 19.93 -13.34 7.61
CA ASN A 119 20.53 -14.46 6.92
C ASN A 119 19.91 -14.66 5.52
N PHE A 120 20.45 -14.00 4.50
CA PHE A 120 19.97 -14.13 3.11
C PHE A 120 20.13 -15.54 2.51
N ALA A 121 20.82 -16.45 3.20
CA ALA A 121 20.93 -17.86 2.82
C ALA A 121 19.76 -18.71 3.34
N GLU A 122 18.95 -18.20 4.27
CA GLU A 122 17.73 -18.86 4.73
C GLU A 122 16.56 -18.58 3.76
N GLY A 123 15.89 -19.64 3.33
CA GLY A 123 14.70 -19.54 2.48
C GLY A 123 13.51 -18.95 3.23
N VAL A 124 12.48 -18.53 2.47
CA VAL A 124 11.23 -18.00 3.04
C VAL A 124 10.66 -19.00 4.04
N ASN A 125 10.59 -18.59 5.31
CA ASN A 125 10.18 -19.44 6.41
C ASN A 125 8.65 -19.38 6.54
N SER A 126 7.98 -20.52 6.47
CA SER A 126 6.50 -20.58 6.51
C SER A 126 5.90 -20.31 7.90
N LEU A 127 6.75 -20.16 8.91
CA LEU A 127 6.40 -19.91 10.30
C LEU A 127 6.38 -18.41 10.69
N MET A 128 6.87 -17.54 9.80
CA MET A 128 6.80 -16.07 9.94
C MET A 128 5.51 -15.51 9.34
#